data_AF-A0A1F5Q9X2-F1
#
_entry.id   AF-A0A1F5Q9X2-F1
#
_cell.length_a   1.000
_cell.length_b   1.000
_cell.length_c   1.000
_cell.angle_alpha   90.00
_cell.angle_beta   90.00
_cell.angle_gamma   90.00
#
_symmetry.space_group_name_H-M   'P 1'
#
loop_
_entity.id
_entity.type
_entity.pdbx_description
1 polymer ?
#
loop_
_entity_poly.entity_id
_entity_poly.type
_entity_poly.pdbx_seq_one_letter_code
_entity_poly.pdbx_strand_id
1 'polypeptide(L)'
;MRETHFQKMIELLALVLHCPICSAKYNAENTNVIETKAVDKGEESSMLVHTDCERCKSSVVFSISMDGPEIFSVGMVTDLTSADAARFRDANQITVDEVMEFHDFLENFDGNFEKVLR
;
A
#
# COMPACT_ATOMS: atom_id res chain seq x y z
N MET A 1 -10.57 11.57 -21.50
CA MET A 1 -11.33 11.20 -20.27
C MET A 1 -10.50 10.38 -19.27
N ARG A 2 -9.53 9.55 -19.68
CA ARG A 2 -8.61 8.83 -18.76
C ARG A 2 -7.64 9.73 -17.98
N GLU A 3 -7.08 10.77 -18.61
CA GLU A 3 -6.13 11.69 -17.96
C GLU A 3 -6.73 12.47 -16.77
N THR A 4 -8.03 12.72 -16.77
CA THR A 4 -8.68 13.60 -15.78
C THR A 4 -8.88 12.96 -14.40
N HIS A 5 -8.93 11.62 -14.29
CA HIS A 5 -9.07 10.93 -13.01
C HIS A 5 -7.72 10.81 -12.27
N PHE A 6 -6.67 10.44 -12.99
CA PHE A 6 -5.31 10.36 -12.43
C PHE A 6 -4.81 11.71 -11.94
N GLN A 7 -5.04 12.76 -12.73
CA GLN A 7 -4.67 14.12 -12.35
C GLN A 7 -5.36 14.55 -11.04
N LYS A 8 -6.66 14.26 -10.90
CA LYS A 8 -7.42 14.53 -9.67
C LYS A 8 -6.90 13.75 -8.46
N MET A 9 -6.53 12.48 -8.62
CA MET A 9 -5.95 11.68 -7.53
C MET A 9 -4.59 12.21 -7.10
N ILE A 10 -3.73 12.62 -8.04
CA ILE A 10 -2.43 13.23 -7.74
C ILE A 10 -2.59 14.60 -7.06
N GLU A 11 -3.56 15.42 -7.48
CA GLU A 11 -3.86 16.70 -6.83
C GLU A 11 -4.39 16.51 -5.41
N LEU A 12 -5.26 15.52 -5.17
CA LEU A 12 -5.71 15.16 -3.83
C LEU A 12 -4.53 14.69 -2.95
N LEU A 13 -3.66 13.84 -3.50
CA LEU A 13 -2.43 13.38 -2.84
C LEU A 13 -1.58 14.57 -2.38
N ALA A 14 -1.35 15.54 -3.26
CA ALA A 14 -0.56 16.73 -2.97
C ALA A 14 -1.21 17.71 -1.97
N LEU A 15 -2.53 17.67 -1.82
CA LEU A 15 -3.29 18.56 -0.95
C LEU A 15 -3.53 17.98 0.45
N VAL A 16 -3.86 16.69 0.54
CA VAL A 16 -4.43 16.07 1.74
C VAL A 16 -3.41 15.26 2.52
N LEU A 17 -2.41 14.67 1.86
CA LEU A 17 -1.53 13.74 2.56
C LEU A 17 -0.55 14.45 3.50
N HIS A 18 -0.81 14.27 4.78
CA HIS A 18 0.10 14.55 5.87
C HIS A 18 0.53 13.23 6.50
N CYS A 19 1.75 13.20 7.01
CA CYS A 19 2.27 12.04 7.72
C CYS A 19 1.37 11.73 8.93
N PRO A 20 0.80 10.51 9.04
CA PRO A 20 -0.08 10.15 10.15
C PRO A 20 0.69 10.06 11.48
N ILE A 21 2.02 10.05 11.45
CA ILE A 21 2.88 9.96 12.63
C ILE A 21 3.28 11.35 13.15
N CYS A 22 3.72 12.26 12.27
CA CYS A 22 4.29 13.56 12.68
C CYS A 22 3.63 14.78 12.03
N SER A 23 2.58 14.57 11.25
CA SER A 23 1.81 15.59 10.52
C SER A 23 2.61 16.44 9.54
N ALA A 24 3.85 16.06 9.22
CA ALA A 24 4.59 16.72 8.15
C ALA A 24 3.90 16.47 6.81
N LYS A 25 3.83 17.49 5.96
CA LYS A 25 3.32 17.34 4.60
C LYS A 25 4.25 16.44 3.79
N TYR A 26 3.69 15.53 3.00
CA TYR A 26 4.50 14.70 2.10
C TYR A 26 4.98 15.48 0.87
N ASN A 27 6.16 15.13 0.38
CA ASN A 27 6.65 15.60 -0.91
C ASN A 27 6.16 14.65 -2.02
N ALA A 28 5.43 15.20 -2.99
CA ALA A 28 4.92 14.44 -4.13
C ALA A 28 6.04 13.81 -4.96
N GLU A 29 7.22 14.44 -5.04
CA GLU A 29 8.38 13.90 -5.78
C GLU A 29 8.96 12.64 -5.12
N ASN A 30 8.78 12.48 -3.81
CA ASN A 30 9.24 11.32 -3.04
C ASN A 30 8.14 10.28 -2.82
N THR A 31 7.05 10.37 -3.59
CA THR A 31 5.93 9.43 -3.56
C THR A 31 5.99 8.54 -4.79
N ASN A 32 6.12 7.24 -4.56
CA ASN A 32 6.23 6.24 -5.61
C ASN A 32 4.86 5.64 -5.91
N VAL A 33 4.42 5.69 -7.17
CA VAL A 33 3.22 4.99 -7.61
C VAL A 33 3.56 3.51 -7.79
N ILE A 34 2.98 2.66 -6.95
CA ILE A 34 3.17 1.21 -6.95
C ILE A 34 2.23 0.54 -7.95
N GLU A 35 0.96 0.94 -7.97
CA GLU A 35 -0.02 0.39 -8.89
C GLU A 35 -1.00 1.46 -9.33
N THR A 36 -1.52 1.26 -10.54
CA THR A 36 -2.61 2.03 -11.09
C THR A 36 -3.52 1.06 -11.83
N LYS A 37 -4.80 1.01 -11.44
CA LYS A 37 -5.84 0.23 -12.12
C LYS A 37 -6.95 1.17 -12.56
N ALA A 38 -7.40 1.00 -13.80
CA ALA A 38 -8.62 1.62 -14.31
C ALA A 38 -9.47 0.50 -14.90
N VAL A 39 -10.71 0.35 -14.42
CA VAL A 39 -11.62 -0.66 -14.96
C VAL A 39 -12.33 -0.08 -16.17
N ASP A 40 -12.19 -0.69 -17.35
CA ASP A 40 -12.93 -0.25 -18.52
C ASP A 40 -14.40 -0.70 -18.39
N LYS A 41 -15.33 0.26 -18.45
CA LYS A 41 -16.82 0.18 -18.36
C LYS A 41 -17.48 0.48 -17.01
N GLY A 42 -16.77 1.04 -16.05
CA GLY A 42 -17.34 1.66 -14.84
C GLY A 42 -16.27 2.58 -14.27
N GLU A 43 -16.64 3.78 -13.81
CA GLU A 43 -15.74 4.90 -13.46
C GLU A 43 -14.78 4.64 -12.28
N GLU A 44 -14.53 3.37 -11.95
CA GLU A 44 -13.63 2.95 -10.89
C GLU A 44 -12.18 3.02 -11.34
N SER A 45 -11.41 3.83 -10.61
CA SER A 45 -9.96 3.90 -10.75
C SER A 45 -9.32 3.77 -9.37
N SER A 46 -8.26 3.00 -9.26
CA SER A 46 -7.51 2.87 -8.03
C SER A 46 -6.01 3.05 -8.25
N MET A 47 -5.36 3.55 -7.22
CA MET A 47 -3.94 3.81 -7.18
C MET A 47 -3.40 3.35 -5.83
N LEU A 48 -2.28 2.64 -5.88
CA LEU A 48 -1.49 2.31 -4.70
C LEU A 48 -0.22 3.16 -4.76
N VAL A 49 0.05 3.94 -3.70
CA VAL A 49 1.27 4.73 -3.58
C VAL A 49 2.02 4.41 -2.31
N HIS A 50 3.34 4.46 -2.38
CA HIS A 50 4.24 4.34 -1.24
C HIS A 50 4.96 5.67 -1.04
N THR A 51 5.11 6.11 0.21
CA THR A 51 5.83 7.33 0.53
C THR A 51 6.56 7.21 1.86
N ASP A 52 7.76 7.79 1.92
CA ASP A 52 8.55 7.91 3.14
C ASP A 52 8.48 9.33 3.67
N CYS A 53 8.21 9.49 4.96
CA CYS A 53 8.23 10.81 5.57
C CYS A 53 9.68 11.30 5.73
N GLU A 54 10.03 12.43 5.10
CA GLU A 54 11.37 13.00 5.23
C GLU A 54 11.74 13.40 6.66
N ARG A 55 10.73 13.71 7.50
CA ARG A 55 10.90 14.18 8.88
C ARG A 55 11.10 13.04 9.88
N CYS A 56 10.15 12.10 9.98
CA CYS A 56 10.20 11.03 10.98
C CYS A 56 10.58 9.65 10.42
N LYS A 57 10.83 9.56 9.11
CA LYS A 57 11.24 8.33 8.41
C LYS A 57 10.24 7.17 8.46
N SER A 58 8.99 7.42 8.87
CA SER A 58 7.92 6.43 8.75
C SER A 58 7.55 6.20 7.30
N SER A 59 7.34 4.95 6.91
CA SER A 59 6.82 4.57 5.60
C SER A 59 5.31 4.37 5.66
N VAL A 60 4.62 4.80 4.61
CA VAL A 60 3.16 4.67 4.50
C VAL A 60 2.81 4.22 3.10
N VAL A 61 1.89 3.26 3.01
CA VAL A 61 1.23 2.88 1.75
C VAL A 61 -0.18 3.44 1.78
N PHE A 62 -0.55 4.18 0.74
CA PHE A 62 -1.91 4.67 0.53
C PHE A 62 -2.57 3.90 -0.62
N SER A 63 -3.75 3.34 -0.34
CA SER A 63 -4.67 2.86 -1.36
C SER A 63 -5.73 3.91 -1.58
N ILE A 64 -5.78 4.47 -2.79
CA ILE A 64 -6.75 5.48 -3.19
C ILE A 64 -7.63 4.88 -4.27
N SER A 65 -8.93 5.02 -4.13
CA SER A 65 -9.91 4.60 -5.13
C SER A 65 -10.89 5.72 -5.38
N MET A 66 -11.26 5.91 -6.64
CA MET A 66 -12.38 6.73 -7.05
C MET A 66 -13.50 5.82 -7.50
N ASP A 67 -14.72 6.10 -7.03
CA ASP A 67 -15.96 5.53 -7.55
C ASP A 67 -16.87 6.70 -7.95
N GLY A 68 -16.99 6.93 -9.26
CA GLY A 68 -17.64 8.12 -9.81
C GLY A 68 -17.02 9.44 -9.29
N PRO A 69 -17.79 10.31 -8.59
CA PRO A 69 -17.28 11.55 -8.03
C PRO A 69 -16.61 11.39 -6.65
N GLU A 70 -16.77 10.24 -6.00
CA GLU A 70 -16.30 10.00 -4.64
C GLU A 70 -14.86 9.49 -4.66
N ILE A 71 -14.03 9.99 -3.73
CA ILE A 71 -12.64 9.54 -3.57
C ILE A 71 -12.47 8.97 -2.16
N PHE A 72 -12.05 7.72 -2.10
CA PHE A 72 -11.72 7.00 -0.87
C PHE A 72 -10.21 6.82 -0.78
N SER A 73 -9.66 6.99 0.42
CA SER A 73 -8.23 6.79 0.67
C SER A 73 -8.04 6.10 2.01
N VAL A 74 -7.29 5.00 2.00
CA VAL A 74 -6.85 4.30 3.21
C VAL A 74 -5.33 4.34 3.25
N GLY A 75 -4.78 4.86 4.35
CA GLY A 75 -3.35 4.89 4.60
C GLY A 75 -2.96 3.86 5.66
N MET A 76 -1.91 3.08 5.40
CA MET A 76 -1.35 2.11 6.33
C MET A 76 0.11 2.45 6.63
N VAL A 77 0.40 2.71 7.89
CA VAL A 77 1.79 2.83 8.37
C VAL A 77 2.44 1.46 8.28
N THR A 78 3.63 1.41 7.72
CA THR A 78 4.32 0.17 7.42
C THR A 78 5.83 0.38 7.47
N ASP A 79 6.58 -0.71 7.46
CA ASP A 79 8.03 -0.78 7.29
C ASP A 79 8.45 -1.17 5.87
N LEU A 80 7.47 -1.40 4.97
CA LEU A 80 7.75 -1.72 3.57
C LEU A 80 8.51 -0.59 2.89
N THR A 81 9.56 -0.93 2.16
CA THR A 81 10.16 -0.04 1.16
C THR A 81 9.27 0.03 -0.09
N SER A 82 9.50 1.00 -0.98
CA SER A 82 8.80 1.03 -2.27
C SER A 82 9.01 -0.25 -3.08
N ALA A 83 10.21 -0.83 -3.02
CA ALA A 83 10.52 -2.10 -3.67
C ALA A 83 9.75 -3.28 -3.04
N ASP A 84 9.63 -3.30 -1.71
CA ASP A 84 8.82 -4.32 -1.03
C ASP A 84 7.34 -4.18 -1.37
N ALA A 85 6.79 -2.96 -1.36
CA ALA A 85 5.41 -2.71 -1.74
C ALA A 85 5.11 -3.21 -3.17
N ALA A 86 6.02 -2.97 -4.11
CA ALA A 86 5.91 -3.50 -5.47
C ALA A 86 6.01 -5.04 -5.51
N ARG A 87 6.92 -5.64 -4.74
CA ARG A 87 7.08 -7.10 -4.64
C ARG A 87 5.83 -7.77 -4.05
N PHE A 88 5.28 -7.23 -2.96
CA PHE A 88 4.10 -7.79 -2.30
C PHE A 88 2.81 -7.58 -3.09
N ARG A 89 2.71 -6.53 -3.92
CA ARG A 89 1.60 -6.36 -4.88
C ARG A 89 1.46 -7.56 -5.80
N ASP A 90 2.59 -8.11 -6.26
CA ASP A 90 2.62 -9.23 -7.20
C ASP A 90 2.65 -10.59 -6.48
N ALA A 91 2.65 -10.60 -5.14
CA ALA A 91 2.60 -11.84 -4.38
C ALA A 91 1.20 -12.48 -4.47
N ASN A 92 1.17 -13.81 -4.38
CA ASN A 92 -0.10 -14.54 -4.29
C ASN A 92 -0.84 -14.13 -3.02
N GLN A 93 -2.18 -14.15 -3.11
CA GLN A 93 -3.02 -13.98 -1.93
C GLN A 93 -2.75 -15.12 -0.95
N ILE A 94 -2.70 -14.80 0.34
CA ILE A 94 -2.62 -15.79 1.41
C ILE A 94 -3.92 -16.62 1.35
N THR A 95 -3.76 -17.92 1.20
CA THR A 95 -4.86 -18.90 1.11
C THR A 95 -5.26 -19.42 2.48
N VAL A 96 -6.46 -20.01 2.56
CA VAL A 96 -6.93 -20.64 3.80
C VAL A 96 -6.05 -21.81 4.19
N ASP A 97 -5.60 -22.62 3.22
CA ASP A 97 -4.75 -23.77 3.47
C ASP A 97 -3.40 -23.34 4.07
N GLU A 98 -2.77 -22.29 3.54
CA GLU A 98 -1.53 -21.72 4.11
C GLU A 98 -1.71 -21.24 5.56
N VAL A 99 -2.87 -20.67 5.89
CA VAL A 99 -3.16 -20.24 7.27
C VAL A 99 -3.33 -21.44 8.20
N MET A 100 -4.02 -22.49 7.76
CA MET A 100 -4.20 -23.73 8.53
C MET A 100 -2.87 -24.45 8.74
N GLU A 101 -2.06 -24.58 7.68
CA GLU A 101 -0.71 -25.17 7.77
C GLU A 101 0.18 -24.39 8.72
N PHE A 102 0.14 -23.06 8.68
CA PHE A 102 0.92 -22.22 9.58
C PHE A 102 0.45 -22.34 11.05
N HIS A 103 -0.86 -22.45 11.28
CA HIS A 103 -1.40 -22.72 12.62
C HIS A 103 -0.87 -24.04 13.19
N ASP A 104 -0.98 -25.13 12.43
CA ASP A 104 -0.56 -26.47 12.87
C ASP A 104 0.96 -26.54 13.09
N PHE A 105 1.72 -25.81 12.29
CA PHE A 105 3.15 -25.61 12.50
C PHE A 105 3.42 -24.91 13.83
N LEU A 106 2.73 -23.82 14.13
CA LEU A 106 2.93 -23.04 15.35
C LEU A 106 2.61 -23.81 16.64
N GLU A 107 1.64 -24.73 16.63
CA GLU A 107 1.33 -25.56 17.80
C GLU A 107 2.53 -26.41 18.27
N ASN A 108 3.40 -26.79 17.33
CA ASN A 108 4.55 -27.65 17.58
C ASN A 108 5.89 -26.92 17.49
N PHE A 109 5.88 -25.62 17.16
CA PHE A 109 7.07 -24.84 16.95
C PHE A 109 7.69 -24.42 18.30
N ASP A 110 8.95 -24.78 18.51
CA ASP A 110 9.71 -24.51 19.73
C ASP A 110 10.31 -23.09 19.80
N GLY A 111 9.97 -22.23 18.82
CA GLY A 111 10.53 -20.87 18.70
C GLY A 111 11.91 -20.81 18.04
N ASN A 112 12.51 -21.95 17.67
CA ASN A 112 13.84 -21.98 17.07
C ASN A 112 13.79 -21.79 15.55
N PHE A 113 13.82 -20.53 15.12
CA PHE A 113 13.82 -20.17 13.70
C PHE A 113 15.06 -20.64 12.94
N GLU A 114 16.22 -20.81 13.60
CA GLU A 114 17.44 -21.26 12.91
C GLU A 114 17.26 -22.68 12.36
N LYS A 115 16.57 -23.55 13.10
CA LYS A 115 16.30 -24.93 12.69
C LYS A 115 15.33 -25.03 11.50
N VAL A 116 14.46 -24.04 11.33
CA VAL A 116 13.38 -24.06 10.33
C VAL A 116 13.78 -23.34 9.04
N LEU A 117 14.64 -22.32 9.13
CA LEU A 117 15.02 -21.46 8.01
C LEU A 117 16.38 -21.80 7.37
N ARG A 118 17.11 -22.76 7.93
CA ARG A 118 18.37 -23.31 7.36
C ARG A 118 18.21 -24.76 6.96
#